data_AF-A0A2E3XYK1-F1
#
_entry.id   AF-A0A2E3XYK1-F1
#
_cell.length_a   1.000
_cell.length_b   1.000
_cell.length_c   1.000
_cell.angle_alpha   90.00
_cell.angle_beta   90.00
_cell.angle_gamma   90.00
#
_symmetry.space_group_name_H-M   'P 1'
#
loop_
_entity.id
_entity.type
_entity.pdbx_description
1 polymer ?
#
loop_
_entity_poly.entity_id
_entity_poly.type
_entity_poly.pdbx_seq_one_letter_code
_entity_poly.pdbx_strand_id
1 'polypeptide(L)'
;MKKSILQLSFLIAMFLTINTFIAQQAIALSQGAEISFDKSTHDYGQIEKSANGECIFVFTNTGNQPLKISNAKGSCGCTVPQWPREEIAPGAKGEIKVRYDTKRVGVINKSVTIQSNAMNSDNITRAKKDADGNVIGGTSIIRIKGEVKAPKTNATPMKPAQGPVNSSE
;
A
#
# COMPACT_ATOMS: atom_id res chain seq x y z
N MET A 1 24.86 64.78 -5.69
CA MET A 1 24.16 64.27 -4.49
C MET A 1 22.73 63.81 -4.78
N LYS A 2 21.85 64.65 -5.38
CA LYS A 2 20.44 64.27 -5.68
C LYS A 2 20.26 63.09 -6.65
N LYS A 3 21.13 62.96 -7.68
CA LYS A 3 21.09 61.85 -8.66
C LYS A 3 21.49 60.50 -8.06
N SER A 4 22.45 60.49 -7.14
CA SER A 4 22.93 59.29 -6.45
C SER A 4 21.91 58.75 -5.43
N ILE A 5 21.14 59.65 -4.81
CA ILE A 5 20.05 59.28 -3.90
C ILE A 5 18.90 58.60 -4.66
N LEU A 6 18.58 59.08 -5.87
CA LEU A 6 17.53 58.50 -6.71
C LEU A 6 17.91 57.12 -7.30
N GLN A 7 19.18 56.92 -7.64
CA GLN A 7 19.67 55.61 -8.10
C GLN A 7 19.76 54.59 -6.97
N LEU A 8 20.12 55.03 -5.75
CA LEU A 8 20.20 54.17 -4.58
C LEU A 8 18.81 53.71 -4.12
N SER A 9 17.80 54.57 -4.17
CA SER A 9 16.41 54.17 -3.88
C SER A 9 15.82 53.23 -4.94
N PHE A 10 16.23 53.35 -6.21
CA PHE A 10 15.85 52.41 -7.26
C PHE A 10 16.49 51.02 -7.07
N LEU A 11 17.76 50.96 -6.61
CA LEU A 11 18.46 49.71 -6.30
C LEU A 11 17.90 49.00 -5.06
N ILE A 12 17.49 49.75 -4.03
CA ILE A 12 16.85 49.18 -2.82
C ILE A 12 15.46 48.63 -3.16
N ALA A 13 14.65 49.35 -3.95
CA ALA A 13 13.34 48.87 -4.39
C ALA A 13 13.44 47.59 -5.25
N MET A 14 14.47 47.48 -6.09
CA MET A 14 14.74 46.28 -6.88
C MET A 14 15.20 45.10 -6.00
N PHE A 15 15.95 45.34 -4.92
CA PHE A 15 16.36 44.27 -3.99
C PHE A 15 15.18 43.73 -3.16
N LEU A 16 14.22 44.58 -2.78
CA LEU A 16 13.01 44.17 -2.06
C LEU A 16 12.04 43.37 -2.94
N THR A 17 11.93 43.65 -4.24
CA THR A 17 11.03 42.90 -5.16
C THR A 17 11.58 41.54 -5.57
N ILE A 18 12.90 41.33 -5.56
CA ILE A 18 13.51 40.02 -5.87
C ILE A 18 13.22 39.00 -4.75
N ASN A 19 13.19 39.44 -3.48
CA ASN A 19 12.93 38.56 -2.34
C ASN A 19 11.48 38.03 -2.29
N THR A 20 10.51 38.77 -2.83
CA THR A 20 9.11 38.31 -2.91
C THR A 20 8.87 37.25 -3.99
N PHE A 21 9.76 37.11 -4.98
CA PHE A 21 9.62 36.11 -6.05
C PHE A 21 10.06 34.70 -5.60
N ILE A 22 10.98 34.60 -4.64
CA ILE A 22 11.47 33.32 -4.08
C ILE A 22 10.47 32.70 -3.10
N ALA A 23 9.58 33.50 -2.50
CA ALA A 23 8.54 33.04 -1.58
C ALA A 23 7.36 32.33 -2.27
N GLN A 24 7.27 32.40 -3.60
CA GLN A 24 6.19 31.82 -4.39
C GLN A 24 6.63 30.54 -5.09
N GLN A 25 7.42 29.70 -4.39
CA GLN A 25 7.39 28.28 -4.69
C GLN A 25 6.04 27.75 -4.21
N ALA A 26 5.05 27.82 -5.10
CA ALA A 26 3.83 27.06 -4.95
C ALA A 26 4.24 25.60 -4.76
N ILE A 27 4.14 25.10 -3.52
CA ILE A 27 3.98 23.68 -3.29
C ILE A 27 2.86 23.29 -4.24
N ALA A 28 3.16 22.43 -5.22
CA ALA A 28 2.13 21.87 -6.08
C ALA A 28 1.15 21.18 -5.13
N LEU A 29 0.08 21.90 -4.75
CA LEU A 29 -0.96 21.41 -3.88
C LEU A 29 -1.60 20.29 -4.68
N SER A 30 -1.23 19.07 -4.32
CA SER A 30 -1.92 17.84 -4.68
C SER A 30 -3.40 18.16 -4.86
N GLN A 31 -3.91 18.07 -6.09
CA GLN A 31 -5.33 18.31 -6.33
C GLN A 31 -6.04 16.98 -6.07
N GLY A 32 -6.53 16.78 -4.84
CA GLY A 32 -7.34 15.61 -4.50
C GLY A 32 -6.74 14.75 -3.38
N ALA A 33 -7.32 13.55 -3.25
CA ALA A 33 -6.81 12.54 -2.33
C ALA A 33 -5.58 11.86 -2.94
N GLU A 34 -4.60 11.50 -2.12
CA GLU A 34 -3.46 10.70 -2.57
C GLU A 34 -3.18 9.61 -1.56
N ILE A 35 -2.74 8.46 -2.03
CA ILE A 35 -2.39 7.33 -1.17
C ILE A 35 -0.92 6.99 -1.33
N SER A 36 -0.19 7.03 -0.22
CA SER A 36 1.22 6.62 -0.15
C SER A 36 1.36 5.48 0.86
N PHE A 37 2.03 4.40 0.48
CA PHE A 37 2.25 3.24 1.33
C PHE A 37 3.68 3.22 1.88
N ASP A 38 3.83 2.91 3.17
CA ASP A 38 5.15 2.75 3.82
C ASP A 38 5.94 1.60 3.18
N LYS A 39 5.23 0.58 2.67
CA LYS A 39 5.80 -0.54 1.91
C LYS A 39 4.78 -1.10 0.92
N SER A 40 5.27 -1.65 -0.19
CA SER A 40 4.43 -2.30 -1.20
C SER A 40 4.43 -3.83 -1.10
N THR A 41 5.37 -4.41 -0.37
CA THR A 41 5.57 -5.86 -0.26
C THR A 41 5.81 -6.27 1.17
N HIS A 42 5.16 -7.35 1.58
CA HIS A 42 5.53 -8.11 2.78
C HIS A 42 6.06 -9.48 2.34
N ASP A 43 7.26 -9.82 2.75
CA ASP A 43 7.86 -11.13 2.49
C ASP A 43 7.97 -11.90 3.81
N TYR A 44 7.28 -13.04 3.88
CA TYR A 44 7.34 -13.93 5.03
C TYR A 44 8.67 -14.70 5.11
N GLY A 45 9.48 -14.69 4.05
CA GLY A 45 10.61 -15.60 3.92
C GLY A 45 10.10 -17.03 3.89
N GLN A 46 10.49 -17.83 4.89
CA GLN A 46 9.97 -19.19 5.08
C GLN A 46 9.18 -19.25 6.38
N ILE A 47 7.93 -19.73 6.29
CA ILE A 47 7.05 -19.94 7.43
C ILE A 47 6.54 -21.37 7.46
N GLU A 48 6.22 -21.89 8.65
CA GLU A 48 5.65 -23.23 8.78
C GLU A 48 4.15 -23.26 8.42
N LYS A 49 3.66 -24.43 8.02
CA LYS A 49 2.23 -24.67 7.80
C LYS A 49 1.44 -24.30 9.05
N SER A 50 0.37 -23.52 8.88
CA SER A 50 -0.49 -23.01 9.97
C SER A 50 0.14 -21.95 10.88
N ALA A 51 1.29 -21.37 10.49
CA ALA A 51 1.83 -20.19 11.15
C ALA A 51 0.89 -18.97 11.00
N ASN A 52 1.17 -17.89 11.75
CA ASN A 52 0.45 -16.64 11.57
C ASN A 52 0.74 -16.04 10.18
N GLY A 53 -0.31 -15.91 9.35
CA GLY A 53 -0.24 -15.33 8.02
C GLY A 53 -0.76 -13.89 7.93
N GLU A 54 -0.85 -13.18 9.05
CA GLU A 54 -1.26 -11.78 9.08
C GLU A 54 -0.09 -10.83 8.82
N CYS A 55 -0.35 -9.81 7.99
CA CYS A 55 0.56 -8.69 7.80
C CYS A 55 -0.20 -7.37 7.63
N ILE A 56 0.48 -6.26 7.94
CA ILE A 56 -0.09 -4.92 7.92
C ILE A 56 0.65 -4.06 6.90
N PHE A 57 -0.13 -3.35 6.10
CA PHE A 57 0.34 -2.28 5.20
C PHE A 57 -0.24 -0.97 5.69
N VAL A 58 0.63 -0.10 6.20
CA VAL A 58 0.28 1.26 6.60
C VAL A 58 0.33 2.15 5.36
N PHE A 59 -0.67 3.02 5.23
CA PHE A 59 -0.69 4.06 4.23
C PHE A 59 -1.02 5.41 4.86
N THR A 60 -0.62 6.48 4.18
CA THR A 60 -0.91 7.86 4.55
C THR A 60 -1.68 8.53 3.42
N ASN A 61 -2.69 9.33 3.77
CA ASN A 61 -3.29 10.25 2.81
C ASN A 61 -2.37 11.46 2.64
N THR A 62 -1.59 11.51 1.56
CA THR A 62 -0.65 12.60 1.28
C THR A 62 -1.28 13.76 0.50
N GLY A 63 -2.56 13.62 0.14
CA GLY A 63 -3.31 14.64 -0.60
C GLY A 63 -3.95 15.68 0.31
N ASN A 64 -4.78 16.53 -0.28
CA ASN A 64 -5.50 17.61 0.41
C ASN A 64 -7.02 17.39 0.51
N GLN A 65 -7.52 16.25 0.02
CA GLN A 65 -8.93 15.82 0.17
C GLN A 65 -9.02 14.49 0.93
N PRO A 66 -10.18 14.16 1.54
CA PRO A 66 -10.38 12.86 2.17
C PRO A 66 -10.18 11.68 1.21
N LEU A 67 -9.39 10.70 1.65
CA LEU A 67 -9.11 9.47 0.92
C LEU A 67 -10.11 8.38 1.30
N LYS A 68 -10.75 7.78 0.31
CA LYS A 68 -11.73 6.69 0.50
C LYS A 68 -11.32 5.47 -0.29
N ILE A 69 -11.22 4.33 0.39
CA ILE A 69 -11.03 3.02 -0.24
C ILE A 69 -12.40 2.43 -0.55
N SER A 70 -12.73 2.29 -1.82
CA SER A 70 -14.01 1.72 -2.27
C SER A 70 -13.99 0.20 -2.28
N ASN A 71 -12.82 -0.41 -2.51
CA ASN A 71 -12.69 -1.85 -2.57
C ASN A 71 -11.25 -2.29 -2.29
N ALA A 72 -11.07 -3.42 -1.61
CA ALA A 72 -9.81 -4.14 -1.56
C ALA A 72 -10.06 -5.64 -1.74
N LYS A 73 -9.35 -6.26 -2.69
CA LYS A 73 -9.55 -7.66 -3.07
C LYS A 73 -8.23 -8.38 -3.22
N GLY A 74 -8.07 -9.51 -2.55
CA GLY A 74 -6.94 -10.41 -2.75
C GLY A 74 -7.00 -11.13 -4.09
N SER A 75 -5.85 -11.55 -4.61
CA SER A 75 -5.76 -12.31 -5.86
C SER A 75 -6.37 -13.72 -5.78
N CYS A 76 -6.61 -14.25 -4.57
CA CYS A 76 -7.30 -15.50 -4.28
C CYS A 76 -8.12 -15.35 -2.99
N GLY A 77 -9.08 -16.26 -2.76
CA GLY A 77 -9.77 -16.37 -1.46
C GLY A 77 -8.85 -16.73 -0.28
N CYS A 78 -7.61 -17.13 -0.56
CA CYS A 78 -6.56 -17.40 0.41
C CYS A 78 -5.85 -16.14 0.94
N THR A 79 -6.17 -14.97 0.41
CA THR A 79 -5.59 -13.67 0.81
C THR A 79 -6.72 -12.69 1.06
N VAL A 80 -7.04 -12.45 2.33
CA VAL A 80 -8.23 -11.68 2.71
C VAL A 80 -7.81 -10.35 3.32
N PRO A 81 -8.07 -9.21 2.65
CA PRO A 81 -7.79 -7.89 3.21
C PRO A 81 -8.94 -7.40 4.11
N GLN A 82 -8.58 -6.63 5.12
CA GLN A 82 -9.44 -5.78 5.95
C GLN A 82 -8.89 -4.35 5.87
N TRP A 83 -9.78 -3.38 5.66
CA TRP A 83 -9.43 -1.98 5.42
C TRP A 83 -10.48 -1.05 6.05
N PRO A 84 -10.14 0.22 6.34
CA PRO A 84 -11.09 1.20 6.85
C PRO A 84 -12.17 1.51 5.81
N ARG A 85 -13.43 1.60 6.25
CA ARG A 85 -14.58 1.98 5.39
C ARG A 85 -14.90 3.46 5.44
N GLU A 86 -14.38 4.13 6.45
CA GLU A 86 -14.45 5.56 6.62
C GLU A 86 -13.39 6.27 5.77
N GLU A 87 -13.58 7.57 5.60
CA GLU A 87 -12.65 8.41 4.87
C GLU A 87 -11.45 8.75 5.77
N ILE A 88 -10.27 8.78 5.16
CA ILE A 88 -9.01 9.09 5.82
C ILE A 88 -8.68 10.56 5.53
N ALA A 89 -8.69 11.39 6.57
CA ALA A 89 -8.42 12.81 6.45
C ALA A 89 -7.01 13.09 5.87
N PRO A 90 -6.78 14.27 5.25
CA PRO A 90 -5.44 14.70 4.83
C PRO A 90 -4.39 14.56 5.94
N GLY A 91 -3.24 13.97 5.60
CA GLY A 91 -2.15 13.69 6.54
C GLY A 91 -2.38 12.53 7.51
N ALA A 92 -3.61 11.99 7.59
CA ALA A 92 -3.91 10.86 8.47
C ALA A 92 -3.43 9.52 7.87
N LYS A 93 -3.16 8.57 8.77
CA LYS A 93 -2.76 7.20 8.42
C LYS A 93 -3.95 6.25 8.48
N GLY A 94 -3.89 5.23 7.64
CA GLY A 94 -4.77 4.07 7.68
C GLY A 94 -3.98 2.77 7.52
N GLU A 95 -4.65 1.65 7.78
CA GLU A 95 -4.03 0.33 7.69
C GLU A 95 -4.86 -0.62 6.81
N ILE A 96 -4.15 -1.45 6.04
CA ILE A 96 -4.73 -2.62 5.39
C ILE A 96 -4.12 -3.85 6.03
N LYS A 97 -4.93 -4.56 6.81
CA LYS A 97 -4.56 -5.85 7.42
C LYS A 97 -4.86 -6.95 6.43
N VAL A 98 -3.90 -7.81 6.13
CA VAL A 98 -4.08 -8.91 5.18
C VAL A 98 -3.81 -10.22 5.88
N ARG A 99 -4.79 -11.13 5.83
CA ARG A 99 -4.66 -12.49 6.34
C ARG A 99 -4.47 -13.46 5.19
N TYR A 100 -3.32 -14.14 5.17
CA TYR A 100 -3.02 -15.24 4.26
C TYR A 100 -3.29 -16.59 4.91
N ASP A 101 -3.88 -17.52 4.15
CA ASP A 101 -4.12 -18.91 4.58
C ASP A 101 -2.84 -19.75 4.46
N THR A 102 -2.08 -19.82 5.56
CA THR A 102 -0.81 -20.57 5.70
C THR A 102 -0.99 -22.09 5.77
N LYS A 103 -2.20 -22.62 5.59
CA LYS A 103 -2.40 -24.07 5.42
C LYS A 103 -1.96 -24.55 4.03
N ARG A 104 -1.73 -23.61 3.10
CA ARG A 104 -1.33 -23.85 1.71
C ARG A 104 0.19 -23.89 1.60
N VAL A 105 0.74 -25.10 1.62
CA VAL A 105 2.18 -25.36 1.43
C VAL A 105 2.62 -24.91 0.04
N GLY A 106 3.80 -24.31 -0.05
CA GLY A 106 4.43 -23.86 -1.29
C GLY A 106 4.72 -22.36 -1.34
N VAL A 107 5.13 -21.90 -2.53
CA VAL A 107 5.52 -20.50 -2.76
C VAL A 107 4.32 -19.56 -2.65
N ILE A 108 4.48 -18.50 -1.87
CA ILE A 108 3.55 -17.39 -1.74
C ILE A 108 3.96 -16.33 -2.75
N ASN A 109 3.08 -16.04 -3.69
CA ASN A 109 3.18 -14.88 -4.58
C ASN A 109 1.76 -14.37 -4.84
N LYS A 110 1.28 -13.52 -3.92
CA LYS A 110 -0.10 -13.02 -3.91
C LYS A 110 -0.10 -11.50 -3.89
N SER A 111 -1.22 -10.93 -4.28
CA SER A 111 -1.42 -9.48 -4.28
C SER A 111 -2.79 -9.14 -3.71
N VAL A 112 -2.91 -7.90 -3.24
CA VAL A 112 -4.19 -7.26 -2.95
C VAL A 112 -4.29 -6.04 -3.85
N THR A 113 -5.37 -5.97 -4.61
CA THR A 113 -5.73 -4.83 -5.45
C THR A 113 -6.67 -3.94 -4.66
N ILE A 114 -6.30 -2.67 -4.51
CA ILE A 114 -7.02 -1.67 -3.74
C ILE A 114 -7.49 -0.58 -4.70
N GLN A 115 -8.78 -0.25 -4.65
CA GLN A 115 -9.39 0.80 -5.43
C GLN A 115 -9.78 1.95 -4.50
N SER A 116 -9.44 3.17 -4.88
CA SER A 116 -9.70 4.37 -4.10
C SER A 116 -9.98 5.57 -5.01
N ASN A 117 -10.36 6.70 -4.41
CA ASN A 117 -10.42 8.00 -5.08
C ASN A 117 -9.05 8.70 -5.19
N ALA A 118 -7.93 8.01 -4.90
CA ALA A 118 -6.60 8.60 -4.96
C ALA A 118 -6.23 9.02 -6.40
N MET A 119 -5.63 10.20 -6.57
CA MET A 119 -5.30 10.77 -7.88
C MET A 119 -3.82 10.65 -8.25
N ASN A 120 -2.96 10.26 -7.31
CA ASN A 120 -1.53 10.10 -7.56
C ASN A 120 -1.21 8.89 -8.45
N SER A 121 -0.05 8.96 -9.09
CA SER A 121 0.59 7.83 -9.75
C SER A 121 2.03 7.73 -9.27
N ASP A 122 2.41 6.56 -8.79
CA ASP A 122 3.76 6.25 -8.31
C ASP A 122 4.08 4.79 -8.65
N ASN A 123 5.03 4.17 -7.96
CA ASN A 123 5.41 2.77 -8.21
C ASN A 123 4.32 1.76 -7.79
N ILE A 124 3.48 2.10 -6.82
CA ILE A 124 2.48 1.25 -6.16
C ILE A 124 1.06 1.55 -6.67
N THR A 125 0.75 2.83 -6.87
CA THR A 125 -0.54 3.36 -7.24
C THR A 125 -0.53 3.82 -8.70
N ARG A 126 -1.60 3.51 -9.43
CA ARG A 126 -1.84 3.99 -10.79
C ARG A 126 -3.16 4.75 -10.83
N ALA A 127 -3.13 6.00 -11.29
CA ALA A 127 -4.32 6.77 -11.54
C ALA A 127 -5.18 6.11 -12.63
N LYS A 128 -6.49 6.04 -12.38
CA LYS A 128 -7.51 5.63 -13.33
C LYS A 128 -8.02 6.87 -14.05
N LYS A 129 -8.06 6.83 -15.37
CA LYS A 129 -8.60 7.90 -16.22
C LYS A 129 -9.93 7.49 -16.86
N ASP A 130 -10.79 8.45 -17.11
CA ASP A 130 -11.97 8.28 -17.97
C ASP A 130 -11.60 8.40 -19.46
N ALA A 131 -12.61 8.39 -20.34
CA ALA A 131 -12.43 8.49 -21.79
C ALA A 131 -11.89 9.87 -22.23
N ASP A 132 -12.16 10.92 -21.45
CA ASP A 132 -11.73 12.29 -21.70
C ASP A 132 -10.33 12.57 -21.12
N GLY A 133 -9.75 11.60 -20.40
CA GLY A 133 -8.41 11.67 -19.83
C GLY A 133 -8.36 12.24 -18.40
N ASN A 134 -9.50 12.53 -17.78
CA ASN A 134 -9.57 13.03 -16.41
C ASN A 134 -9.30 11.91 -15.41
N VAL A 135 -8.58 12.21 -14.33
CA VAL A 135 -8.32 11.23 -13.27
C VAL A 135 -9.55 11.09 -12.38
N ILE A 136 -10.08 9.87 -12.28
CA ILE A 136 -11.32 9.54 -11.56
C ILE A 136 -11.09 8.66 -10.32
N GLY A 137 -9.83 8.36 -9.99
CA GLY A 137 -9.44 7.56 -8.83
C GLY A 137 -8.15 6.79 -9.11
N GLY A 138 -7.87 5.78 -8.30
CA GLY A 138 -6.57 5.11 -8.29
C GLY A 138 -6.68 3.64 -7.93
N THR A 139 -5.79 2.84 -8.52
CA THR A 139 -5.58 1.43 -8.18
C THR A 139 -4.20 1.24 -7.59
N SER A 140 -4.13 0.75 -6.35
CA SER A 140 -2.89 0.39 -5.68
C SER A 140 -2.74 -1.13 -5.59
N ILE A 141 -1.51 -1.63 -5.75
CA ILE A 141 -1.22 -3.07 -5.66
C ILE A 141 -0.14 -3.31 -4.60
N ILE A 142 -0.54 -3.95 -3.50
CA ILE A 142 0.38 -4.48 -2.49
C ILE A 142 0.59 -5.98 -2.69
N ARG A 143 1.73 -6.50 -2.27
CA ARG A 143 2.15 -7.90 -2.52
C ARG A 143 2.55 -8.61 -1.25
N ILE A 144 2.29 -9.92 -1.25
CA ILE A 144 2.69 -10.84 -0.20
C ILE A 144 3.52 -11.95 -0.85
N LYS A 145 4.70 -12.18 -0.31
CA LYS A 145 5.69 -13.15 -0.79
C LYS A 145 6.16 -14.08 0.33
N GLY A 146 6.86 -15.14 -0.06
CA GLY A 146 7.48 -16.10 0.85
C GLY A 146 7.22 -17.54 0.43
N GLU A 147 7.35 -18.46 1.37
CA GLU A 147 7.10 -19.88 1.18
C GLU A 147 6.55 -20.51 2.47
N VAL A 148 5.48 -21.29 2.35
CA VAL A 148 4.99 -22.14 3.44
C VAL A 148 5.67 -23.51 3.32
N LYS A 149 6.46 -23.90 4.34
CA LYS A 149 7.09 -25.22 4.41
C LYS A 149 6.10 -26.29 4.84
N ALA A 150 6.28 -27.49 4.28
CA ALA A 150 5.63 -28.68 4.80
C ALA A 150 6.06 -28.91 6.27
N PRO A 151 5.19 -29.49 7.11
CA PRO A 151 5.59 -29.87 8.47
C PRO A 151 6.80 -30.79 8.40
N LYS A 152 7.78 -30.58 9.29
CA LYS A 152 8.89 -31.52 9.45
C LYS A 152 8.34 -32.84 10.00
N THR A 153 8.12 -33.82 9.14
CA THR A 153 7.68 -35.14 9.54
C THR A 153 8.84 -35.88 10.21
N ASN A 154 8.93 -35.81 11.54
CA ASN A 154 9.48 -36.90 12.36
C ASN A 154 8.35 -37.88 12.75
N ALA A 155 7.46 -38.19 11.80
CA ALA A 155 6.44 -39.19 12.00
C ALA A 155 6.91 -40.47 11.29
N THR A 156 7.46 -41.40 12.06
CA THR A 156 7.59 -42.80 11.66
C THR A 156 6.25 -43.27 11.10
N PRO A 157 6.20 -43.97 9.95
CA PRO A 157 4.94 -44.52 9.47
C PRO A 157 4.41 -45.49 10.52
N MET A 158 3.32 -45.14 11.22
CA MET A 158 2.55 -46.16 11.93
C MET A 158 1.97 -47.08 10.87
N LYS A 159 2.56 -48.28 10.76
CA LYS A 159 2.00 -49.42 10.06
C LYS A 159 0.52 -49.54 10.46
N PRO A 160 -0.43 -49.66 9.52
CA PRO A 160 -1.81 -49.95 9.87
C PRO A 160 -1.82 -51.22 10.71
N ALA A 161 -2.40 -51.17 11.91
CA ALA A 161 -2.63 -52.37 12.71
C ALA A 161 -3.43 -53.35 11.83
N GLN A 162 -2.84 -54.50 11.52
CA GLN A 162 -3.55 -55.59 10.87
C GLN A 162 -4.69 -55.98 11.81
N GLY A 163 -5.92 -55.70 11.38
CA GLY A 163 -7.13 -56.16 12.09
C GLY A 163 -7.13 -57.69 12.19
N PRO A 164 -7.85 -58.25 13.17
CA PRO A 164 -7.82 -59.68 13.43
C PRO A 164 -8.28 -60.45 12.18
N VAL A 165 -7.42 -61.34 11.71
CA VAL A 165 -7.77 -62.37 10.72
C VAL A 165 -8.72 -63.34 11.42
N ASN A 166 -10.02 -63.23 11.14
CA ASN A 166 -10.97 -64.27 11.53
C ASN A 166 -10.75 -65.47 10.61
N SER A 167 -10.08 -66.49 11.14
CA SER A 167 -10.17 -67.86 10.67
C SER A 167 -11.40 -68.51 11.32
N SER A 168 -12.40 -68.79 10.50
CA SER A 168 -13.46 -69.75 10.81
C SER A 168 -13.61 -70.68 9.61
N GLU A 169 -13.66 -71.97 9.94
CA GLU A 169 -13.78 -73.17 9.09
C GLU A 169 -14.80 -73.08 7.94
#